data_AF-A0A1V6I602-F1
#
_entry.id   AF-A0A1V6I602-F1
#
_cell.length_a   1.000
_cell.length_b   1.000
_cell.length_c   1.000
_cell.angle_alpha   90.00
_cell.angle_beta   90.00
_cell.angle_gamma   90.00
#
_symmetry.space_group_name_H-M   'P 1'
#
loop_
_entity.id
_entity.type
_entity.pdbx_description
1 polymer ?
#
loop_
_entity_poly.entity_id
_entity_poly.type
_entity_poly.pdbx_seq_one_letter_code
_entity_poly.pdbx_strand_id
1 'polypeptide(L)'
;MKNNLWFLTEERPKKEVLATIFRKFAKDYGSAVFIDTLRIFPILENDKFTFTYEVTGFRCNKVNRVYVKTVSGNSSFVDFLIFYQEHEPTQKDQPIYAIMVPFFRTTKLKI
;
A
#
# COMPACT_ATOMS: atom_id res chain seq x y z
N MET A 1 16.05 -2.76 -10.64
CA MET A 1 14.90 -3.62 -10.30
C MET A 1 13.69 -2.71 -10.03
N LYS A 2 12.45 -3.19 -10.20
CA LYS A 2 11.25 -2.36 -10.00
C LYS A 2 10.77 -2.50 -8.55
N ASN A 3 10.46 -1.38 -7.91
CA ASN A 3 10.00 -1.39 -6.52
C ASN A 3 8.55 -1.89 -6.42
N ASN A 4 8.21 -2.44 -5.26
CA ASN A 4 6.85 -2.81 -4.89
C ASN A 4 6.18 -1.67 -4.13
N LEU A 5 4.85 -1.65 -4.13
CA LEU A 5 4.08 -0.83 -3.20
C LEU A 5 3.60 -1.69 -2.04
N TRP A 6 4.00 -1.34 -0.83
CA TRP A 6 3.59 -2.02 0.39
C TRP A 6 2.63 -1.13 1.17
N PHE A 7 1.47 -1.68 1.52
CA PHE A 7 0.47 -1.04 2.36
C PHE A 7 0.46 -1.78 3.69
N LEU A 8 0.85 -1.11 4.77
CA LEU A 8 0.63 -1.62 6.12
C LEU A 8 -0.63 -0.97 6.69
N THR A 9 -1.50 -1.78 7.28
CA THR A 9 -2.79 -1.34 7.82
C THR A 9 -3.27 -2.29 8.89
N GLU A 10 -4.10 -1.83 9.82
CA GLU A 10 -4.68 -2.67 10.88
C GLU A 10 -5.87 -3.49 10.40
N GLU A 11 -6.53 -3.06 9.31
CA GLU A 11 -7.73 -3.70 8.77
C GLU A 11 -7.64 -3.93 7.27
N ARG A 12 -8.49 -4.83 6.75
CA ARG A 12 -8.54 -5.08 5.31
C ARG A 12 -9.06 -3.82 4.58
N PRO A 13 -8.32 -3.24 3.63
CA PRO A 13 -8.73 -2.01 2.96
C PRO A 13 -9.93 -2.21 2.04
N LYS A 14 -10.77 -1.18 1.99
CA LYS A 14 -11.78 -1.01 0.94
C LYS A 14 -11.09 -0.76 -0.41
N LYS A 15 -11.65 -1.32 -1.49
CA LYS A 15 -11.06 -1.22 -2.84
C LYS A 15 -11.03 0.22 -3.35
N GLU A 16 -12.02 1.01 -2.98
CA GLU A 16 -12.16 2.42 -3.35
C GLU A 16 -11.04 3.27 -2.74
N VAL A 17 -10.62 2.93 -1.52
CA VAL A 17 -9.50 3.58 -0.83
C VAL A 17 -8.18 3.27 -1.54
N LEU A 18 -7.94 2.00 -1.88
CA LEU A 18 -6.77 1.60 -2.67
C LEU A 18 -6.72 2.33 -4.01
N ALA A 19 -7.82 2.37 -4.76
CA ALA A 19 -7.90 3.07 -6.04
C ALA A 19 -7.58 4.57 -5.89
N THR A 20 -8.06 5.20 -4.81
CA THR A 20 -7.77 6.61 -4.51
C THR A 20 -6.29 6.84 -4.24
N ILE A 21 -5.67 5.97 -3.43
CA ILE A 21 -4.24 6.02 -3.12
C ILE A 21 -3.40 5.79 -4.39
N PHE A 22 -3.78 4.83 -5.24
CA PHE A 22 -3.09 4.58 -6.51
C PHE A 22 -3.11 5.79 -7.44
N ARG A 23 -4.23 6.50 -7.54
CA ARG A 23 -4.32 7.76 -8.31
C ARG A 23 -3.45 8.85 -7.70
N LYS A 24 -3.39 8.95 -6.37
CA LYS A 24 -2.49 9.88 -5.68
C LYS A 24 -1.01 9.56 -5.99
N PHE A 25 -0.62 8.29 -5.89
CA PHE A 25 0.72 7.84 -6.26
C PHE A 25 1.06 8.17 -7.71
N ALA A 26 0.14 7.91 -8.64
CA ALA A 26 0.31 8.24 -10.06
C ALA A 26 0.61 9.73 -10.28
N LYS A 27 -0.14 10.60 -9.60
CA LYS A 27 0.02 12.06 -9.65
C LYS A 27 1.36 12.51 -9.06
N ASP A 28 1.71 12.01 -7.87
CA ASP A 28 2.93 12.44 -7.16
C ASP A 28 4.21 11.95 -7.86
N TYR A 29 4.19 10.76 -8.48
CA TYR A 29 5.34 10.14 -9.15
C TYR A 29 5.32 10.30 -10.68
N GLY A 30 4.41 11.11 -11.22
CA GLY A 30 4.29 11.40 -12.66
C GLY A 30 4.24 10.15 -13.52
N SER A 31 3.41 9.17 -13.15
CA SER A 31 3.36 7.85 -13.80
C SER A 31 1.96 7.54 -14.30
N ALA A 32 1.87 6.99 -15.51
CA ALA A 32 0.62 6.44 -16.02
C ALA A 32 0.26 5.17 -15.24
N VAL A 33 -0.99 5.09 -14.77
CA VAL A 33 -1.51 3.93 -14.06
C VAL A 33 -2.78 3.44 -14.72
N PHE A 34 -2.94 2.12 -14.76
CA PHE A 34 -4.16 1.45 -15.19
C PHE A 34 -4.77 0.77 -13.97
N ILE A 35 -6.02 1.10 -13.67
CA ILE A 35 -6.78 0.55 -12.56
C ILE A 35 -8.01 -0.13 -13.16
N ASP A 36 -8.08 -1.45 -13.03
CA ASP A 36 -9.21 -2.28 -13.41
C ASP A 36 -9.88 -2.80 -12.11
N THR A 37 -10.57 -3.94 -12.19
CA THR A 37 -11.20 -4.62 -11.08
C THR A 37 -10.16 -5.07 -10.06
N LEU A 38 -10.07 -4.33 -8.95
CA LEU A 38 -9.15 -4.66 -7.86
C LEU A 38 -9.57 -5.96 -7.16
N ARG A 39 -8.60 -6.86 -6.98
CA ARG A 39 -8.73 -8.10 -6.21
C ARG A 39 -7.59 -8.19 -5.20
N ILE A 40 -7.89 -8.71 -4.01
CA ILE A 40 -6.95 -8.82 -2.90
C ILE A 40 -6.88 -10.30 -2.51
N PHE A 41 -5.78 -10.96 -2.86
CA PHE A 41 -5.57 -12.39 -2.66
C PHE A 41 -4.61 -12.64 -1.50
N PRO A 42 -4.92 -13.56 -0.57
CA PRO A 42 -4.00 -13.91 0.51
C PRO A 42 -2.75 -14.62 -0.06
N ILE A 43 -1.59 -14.32 0.52
CA ILE A 43 -0.36 -15.05 0.27
C ILE A 43 -0.19 -16.10 1.36
N LEU A 44 -0.01 -17.35 0.95
CA LEU A 44 0.26 -18.47 1.84
C LEU A 44 1.75 -18.84 1.76
N GLU A 45 2.37 -19.05 2.91
CA GLU A 45 3.72 -19.59 3.01
C GLU A 45 3.69 -20.88 3.83
N ASN A 46 4.15 -21.99 3.25
CA ASN A 46 4.11 -23.31 3.88
C ASN A 46 2.70 -23.66 4.42
N ASP A 47 1.67 -23.41 3.60
CA ASP A 47 0.26 -23.59 3.93
C ASP A 47 -0.26 -22.78 5.14
N LYS A 48 0.48 -21.74 5.56
CA LYS A 48 0.09 -20.83 6.64
C LYS A 48 -0.24 -19.43 6.12
N PHE A 49 -1.21 -18.81 6.77
CA PHE A 49 -1.55 -17.42 6.53
C PHE A 49 -0.43 -16.50 6.98
N THR A 50 0.06 -15.67 6.06
CA THR A 50 1.12 -14.68 6.32
C THR A 50 0.60 -13.32 6.77
N PHE A 51 -0.73 -13.12 6.73
CA PHE A 51 -1.39 -11.81 6.82
C PHE A 51 -0.94 -10.80 5.75
N THR A 52 -0.24 -11.27 4.72
CA THR A 52 0.12 -10.51 3.52
C THR A 52 -0.81 -10.91 2.39
N TYR A 53 -1.20 -9.92 1.60
CA TYR A 53 -2.10 -10.06 0.47
C TYR A 53 -1.50 -9.38 -0.75
N GLU A 54 -1.61 -10.01 -1.92
CA GLU A 54 -1.29 -9.37 -3.18
C GLU A 54 -2.53 -8.68 -3.75
N VAL A 55 -2.36 -7.41 -4.16
CA VAL A 55 -3.40 -6.65 -4.84
C VAL A 55 -3.14 -6.70 -6.35
N THR A 56 -4.12 -7.22 -7.07
CA THR A 56 -4.12 -7.27 -8.54
C THR A 56 -5.18 -6.33 -9.11
N GLY A 57 -5.07 -6.02 -10.41
CA GLY A 57 -5.93 -5.02 -11.06
C GLY A 57 -5.33 -3.61 -11.07
N PHE A 58 -4.10 -3.44 -10.59
CA PHE A 58 -3.32 -2.22 -10.72
C PHE A 58 -2.08 -2.49 -11.59
N ARG A 59 -1.81 -1.65 -12.60
CA ARG A 59 -0.61 -1.71 -13.42
C ARG A 59 0.03 -0.33 -13.52
N CYS A 60 1.35 -0.27 -13.30
CA CYS A 60 2.17 0.92 -13.44
C CYS A 60 3.56 0.49 -13.92
N ASN A 61 4.18 1.26 -14.81
CA ASN A 61 5.52 0.90 -15.32
C ASN A 61 6.60 0.94 -14.22
N LYS A 62 6.43 1.78 -13.19
CA LYS A 62 7.35 1.94 -12.06
C LYS A 62 7.15 0.93 -10.93
N VAL A 63 5.95 0.33 -10.81
CA VAL A 63 5.60 -0.58 -9.71
C VAL A 63 5.60 -2.02 -10.23
N ASN A 64 6.29 -2.91 -9.54
CA ASN A 64 6.28 -4.33 -9.86
C ASN A 64 5.01 -5.02 -9.32
N ARG A 65 4.87 -5.07 -7.99
CA ARG A 65 3.72 -5.66 -7.30
C ARG A 65 3.19 -4.74 -6.23
N VAL A 66 1.96 -5.00 -5.82
CA VAL A 66 1.30 -4.29 -4.72
C VAL A 66 0.93 -5.29 -3.65
N TYR A 67 1.35 -5.01 -2.42
CA TYR A 67 1.10 -5.84 -1.27
C TYR A 67 0.35 -5.04 -0.21
N VAL A 68 -0.58 -5.70 0.47
CA VAL A 68 -1.23 -5.23 1.69
C VAL A 68 -0.84 -6.20 2.79
N LYS A 69 -0.28 -5.70 3.89
CA LYS A 69 0.01 -6.51 5.07
C LYS A 69 -0.78 -5.99 6.25
N THR A 70 -1.56 -6.87 6.86
CA THR A 70 -2.25 -6.56 8.10
C THR A 70 -1.23 -6.60 9.24
N VAL A 71 -1.10 -5.50 9.97
CA VAL A 71 -0.18 -5.35 11.10
C VAL A 71 -0.95 -4.88 12.32
N SER A 72 -0.44 -5.19 13.51
CA SER A 72 -0.98 -4.68 14.77
C SER A 72 0.00 -3.69 15.39
N GLY A 73 -0.46 -2.48 15.72
CA GLY A 73 0.30 -1.49 16.48
C GLY A 73 -0.11 -1.44 17.95
N ASN A 74 0.71 -0.78 18.77
CA ASN A 74 0.36 -0.43 20.14
C ASN A 74 -0.51 0.85 20.23
N SER A 75 -0.69 1.56 19.12
CA SER A 75 -1.47 2.79 19.02
C SER A 75 -1.95 3.02 17.58
N SER A 76 -3.25 3.20 17.41
CA SER A 76 -3.91 3.40 16.11
C SER A 76 -3.84 4.86 15.67
N PHE A 77 -2.63 5.31 15.28
CA PHE A 77 -2.42 6.70 14.86
C PHE A 77 -2.73 6.94 13.36
N VAL A 78 -2.67 5.92 12.51
CA VAL A 78 -2.84 6.03 11.04
C VAL A 78 -3.52 4.80 10.45
N ASP A 79 -4.31 4.98 9.38
CA ASP A 79 -5.01 3.88 8.70
C ASP A 79 -4.10 3.12 7.73
N PHE A 80 -3.19 3.84 7.06
CA PHE A 80 -2.21 3.26 6.15
C PHE A 80 -0.83 3.87 6.30
N LEU A 81 0.19 3.01 6.31
CA LEU A 81 1.55 3.35 5.95
C LEU A 81 1.88 2.74 4.60
N ILE A 82 2.40 3.55 3.68
CA ILE A 82 2.70 3.11 2.31
C ILE A 82 4.19 3.26 2.05
N PHE A 83 4.81 2.19 1.59
CA PHE A 83 6.23 2.15 1.24
C PHE A 83 6.38 1.82 -0.24
N TYR A 84 7.45 2.32 -0.83
CA TYR A 84 7.78 2.12 -2.24
C TYR A 84 9.21 1.59 -2.40
N GLN A 85 9.36 0.30 -2.16
CA GLN A 85 10.64 -0.41 -2.01
C GLN A 85 10.51 -1.86 -2.47
N GLU A 86 11.64 -2.54 -2.68
CA GLU A 86 11.66 -3.92 -3.17
C GLU A 86 11.19 -4.93 -2.11
N HIS A 87 11.72 -4.84 -0.89
CA HIS A 87 11.43 -5.80 0.19
C HIS A 87 10.34 -5.31 1.13
N GLU A 88 9.77 -6.23 1.91
CA GLU A 88 8.80 -5.87 2.96
C GLU A 88 9.40 -4.83 3.93
N PRO A 89 8.66 -3.77 4.29
CA PRO A 89 9.15 -2.74 5.19
C PRO A 89 9.41 -3.25 6.62
N THR A 90 10.47 -2.74 7.21
CA THR A 90 10.89 -2.93 8.60
C THR A 90 10.74 -1.63 9.38
N GLN A 91 10.92 -1.66 10.70
CA GLN A 91 10.86 -0.45 11.55
C GLN A 91 11.90 0.63 11.19
N LYS A 92 12.95 0.28 10.43
CA LYS A 92 13.98 1.23 9.99
C LYS A 92 13.61 1.95 8.70
N ASP A 93 12.64 1.41 7.96
CA ASP A 93 12.24 1.95 6.68
C ASP A 93 11.28 3.13 6.85
N GLN A 94 11.28 4.04 5.88
CA GLN A 94 10.50 5.25 5.94
C GLN A 94 9.32 5.19 4.94
N PRO A 95 8.08 5.41 5.40
CA PRO A 95 6.92 5.40 4.51
C PRO A 95 6.93 6.64 3.61
N ILE A 96 6.53 6.47 2.36
CA ILE A 96 6.30 7.58 1.42
C ILE A 96 4.98 8.29 1.70
N TYR A 97 4.03 7.59 2.33
CA TYR A 97 2.76 8.15 2.77
C TYR A 97 2.34 7.58 4.11
N ALA A 98 1.74 8.44 4.94
CA ALA A 98 0.89 8.07 6.06
C ALA A 98 -0.51 8.64 5.79
N ILE A 99 -1.55 7.81 5.78
CA ILE A 99 -2.91 8.20 5.39
C ILE A 99 -3.88 7.99 6.55
N MET A 100 -4.78 8.96 6.75
CA MET A 100 -5.95 8.86 7.63
C MET A 100 -7.24 9.04 6.79
N VAL A 101 -8.19 8.12 6.90
CA VAL A 101 -9.38 7.95 6.04
C VAL A 101 -10.58 8.85 6.38
N PRO A 102 -10.76 9.46 7.57
CA PRO A 102 -11.73 10.55 7.70
C PRO A 102 -11.20 11.90 7.17
N PHE A 103 -9.91 11.98 6.85
CA PHE A 103 -9.22 13.24 6.55
C PHE A 103 -8.30 13.11 5.34
N PHE A 104 -8.86 12.95 4.14
CA PHE A 104 -8.11 13.17 2.89
C PHE A 104 -7.81 14.68 2.67
N ARG A 105 -7.26 15.38 3.68
CA ARG A 105 -6.41 16.55 3.45
C ARG A 105 -4.99 16.00 3.32
N THR A 106 -4.48 16.03 2.10
CA THR A 106 -3.17 15.55 1.71
C THR A 106 -2.05 16.30 2.43
N THR A 107 -1.61 15.79 3.58
CA THR A 107 -0.33 16.19 4.17
C THR A 107 0.73 15.26 3.58
N LYS A 108 1.54 15.75 2.62
CA LYS A 108 2.84 15.12 2.38
C LYS A 108 3.63 15.27 3.67
N LEU A 109 4.16 14.18 4.22
CA LEU A 109 5.23 14.29 5.22
C LEU A 109 6.41 14.98 4.52
N LYS A 110 6.56 16.28 4.77
CA LYS A 110 7.84 16.96 4.64
C LYS A 110 8.61 16.59 5.88
N ILE A 111 9.64 15.78 5.70
CA ILE A 111 10.66 15.46 6.69
C ILE A 111 11.89 16.26 6.27
#